data_AF-A0A973U5A4-F1
#
_entry.id   AF-A0A973U5A4-F1
#
_cell.length_a   1.000
_cell.length_b   1.000
_cell.length_c   1.000
_cell.angle_alpha   90.00
_cell.angle_beta   90.00
_cell.angle_gamma   90.00
#
_symmetry.space_group_name_H-M   'P 1'
#
loop_
_entity.id
_entity.type
_entity.pdbx_description
1 polymer ?
#
loop_
_entity_poly.entity_id
_entity_poly.type
_entity_poly.pdbx_seq_one_letter_code
_entity_poly.pdbx_strand_id
1 'polypeptide(L)'
;MSSSRIRLAALAVPLAMLSACNTVNPQTGSMDPAFGEAVKYDQAVQTINPDPVYAADAAQPGDHGDKGAAAVKRYRTDAVKSVEAVQTTGGGGGPK
;
A
#
# COMPACT_ATOMS: atom_id res chain seq x y z
N MET A 1 -33.78 -8.46 49.71
CA MET A 1 -32.76 -8.44 48.63
C MET A 1 -32.06 -9.81 48.64
N SER A 2 -32.12 -10.57 47.55
CA SER A 2 -31.55 -11.94 47.52
C SER A 2 -30.03 -11.93 47.65
N SER A 3 -29.49 -12.83 48.47
CA SER A 3 -28.06 -12.97 48.79
C SER A 3 -27.15 -13.13 47.57
N SER A 4 -27.68 -13.67 46.46
CA SER A 4 -26.95 -13.74 45.18
C SER A 4 -26.67 -12.36 44.57
N ARG A 5 -27.54 -11.36 44.77
CA ARG A 5 -27.33 -10.00 44.24
C ARG A 5 -26.24 -9.26 45.01
N ILE A 6 -26.11 -9.52 46.32
CA ILE A 6 -25.07 -8.95 47.17
C ILE A 6 -23.70 -9.56 46.82
N ARG A 7 -23.63 -10.86 46.52
CA ARG A 7 -22.40 -11.52 46.07
C ARG A 7 -21.94 -11.06 44.68
N LEU A 8 -22.87 -10.84 43.74
CA LEU A 8 -22.52 -10.28 42.42
C LEU A 8 -22.00 -8.84 42.54
N ALA A 9 -22.64 -8.00 43.37
CA ALA A 9 -22.19 -6.63 43.59
C ALA A 9 -20.80 -6.58 44.25
N ALA A 10 -20.52 -7.47 45.20
CA ALA A 10 -19.23 -7.56 45.88
C ALA A 10 -18.06 -7.95 44.95
N LEU A 11 -18.33 -8.71 43.88
CA LEU A 11 -17.31 -9.09 42.88
C LEU A 11 -17.14 -8.03 41.77
N ALA A 12 -18.20 -7.29 41.45
CA ALA A 12 -18.17 -6.32 40.35
C ALA A 12 -17.34 -5.05 40.67
N VAL A 13 -17.34 -4.61 41.93
CA VAL A 13 -16.60 -3.42 42.38
C VAL A 13 -15.08 -3.54 42.21
N PRO A 14 -14.40 -4.62 42.65
CA PRO A 14 -12.96 -4.75 42.46
C PRO A 14 -12.55 -4.94 40.99
N LEU A 15 -13.38 -5.58 40.16
CA LEU A 15 -13.11 -5.70 38.72
C LEU A 15 -13.18 -4.35 38.01
N ALA A 16 -14.11 -3.48 38.39
CA ALA A 16 -14.24 -2.14 37.83
C ALA A 16 -13.09 -1.20 38.24
N MET A 17 -12.43 -1.45 39.38
CA MET A 17 -11.25 -0.68 39.78
C MET A 17 -9.98 -1.10 39.02
N LEU A 18 -9.91 -2.34 38.51
CA LEU A 18 -8.75 -2.81 37.74
C LEU A 18 -8.66 -2.18 36.34
N SER A 19 -9.79 -1.75 35.75
CA SER A 19 -9.80 -1.09 34.43
C SER A 19 -9.36 0.38 34.46
N ALA A 20 -9.23 0.98 35.66
CA ALA A 20 -8.78 2.36 35.82
C ALA A 20 -7.27 2.54 35.62
N CYS A 21 -6.48 1.46 35.61
CA CYS A 21 -5.03 1.49 35.40
C CYS A 21 -4.62 1.39 33.93
N ASN A 22 -5.52 1.64 32.97
CA ASN A 22 -5.13 1.72 31.56
C ASN A 22 -4.25 2.97 31.34
N THR A 23 -2.93 2.83 31.51
CA THR A 23 -1.90 3.87 31.31
C THR A 23 -1.69 4.23 29.84
N VAL A 24 -2.47 3.60 28.97
CA VAL A 24 -2.39 3.72 27.53
C VAL A 24 -3.27 4.89 27.09
N ASN A 25 -2.66 5.87 26.40
CA ASN A 25 -3.40 7.01 25.89
C ASN A 25 -4.48 6.53 24.89
N PRO A 26 -5.76 6.93 25.05
CA PRO A 26 -6.86 6.42 24.22
C PRO A 26 -6.79 6.87 22.75
N GLN A 27 -6.06 7.94 22.45
CA GLN A 27 -5.89 8.46 21.09
C GLN A 27 -4.71 7.79 20.37
N THR A 28 -3.68 7.40 21.11
CA THR A 28 -2.43 6.90 20.50
C THR A 28 -2.12 5.43 20.80
N GLY A 29 -2.85 4.80 21.72
CA GLY A 29 -2.55 3.44 22.15
C GLY A 29 -1.18 3.33 22.82
N SER A 30 -0.67 2.10 22.84
CA SER A 30 0.65 1.75 23.36
C SER A 30 1.67 2.06 22.27
N MET A 31 2.37 3.19 22.37
CA MET A 31 3.46 3.51 21.46
C MET A 31 4.79 2.92 21.94
N ASP A 32 5.57 2.40 21.00
CA ASP A 32 6.94 1.99 21.26
C ASP A 32 7.80 3.22 21.60
N PRO A 33 8.64 3.18 22.66
CA PRO A 33 9.50 4.31 23.03
C PRO A 33 10.45 4.77 21.91
N ALA A 34 10.82 3.88 20.99
CA ALA A 34 11.71 4.16 19.86
C ALA A 34 10.95 4.67 18.61
N PHE A 35 9.62 4.76 18.64
CA PHE A 35 8.82 5.20 17.49
C PHE A 35 9.28 6.54 16.91
N GLY A 36 9.64 7.51 17.77
CA GLY A 36 10.11 8.82 17.32
C GLY A 36 11.44 8.76 16.57
N GLU A 37 12.35 7.87 16.96
CA GLU A 37 13.65 7.69 16.29
C GLU A 37 13.48 6.90 14.98
N ALA A 38 12.58 5.91 14.96
CA ALA A 38 12.21 5.20 13.73
C ALA A 38 11.64 6.16 12.67
N VAL A 39 10.73 7.06 13.06
CA VAL A 39 10.16 8.07 12.14
C VAL A 39 11.24 9.01 11.59
N LYS A 40 12.18 9.47 12.43
CA LYS A 40 13.29 10.33 11.97
C LYS A 40 14.21 9.59 11.00
N TYR A 41 14.52 8.33 11.28
CA TYR A 41 15.30 7.49 10.40
C TYR A 41 14.61 7.30 9.04
N ASP A 42 13.33 6.94 9.05
CA ASP A 42 12.55 6.74 7.83
C ASP A 42 12.42 8.03 7.01
N GLN A 43 12.26 9.18 7.66
CA GLN A 43 12.29 10.49 7.01
C GLN A 43 13.63 10.78 6.33
N ALA A 44 14.75 10.44 6.98
CA ALA A 44 16.07 10.61 6.41
C ALA A 44 16.30 9.69 5.19
N VAL A 45 15.82 8.44 5.26
CA VAL A 45 15.92 7.47 4.15
C VAL A 45 15.07 7.91 2.95
N GLN A 46 13.86 8.42 3.19
CA GLN A 46 13.00 8.93 2.11
C GLN A 46 13.56 10.18 1.41
N THR A 47 14.47 10.92 2.07
CA THR A 47 15.08 12.15 1.53
C THR A 47 16.28 11.86 0.63
N ILE A 48 16.71 10.60 0.48
CA ILE A 48 17.78 10.25 -0.46
C ILE A 48 17.18 10.21 -1.87
N ASN A 49 17.15 11.37 -2.52
CA ASN A 49 16.85 11.53 -3.94
C ASN A 49 18.17 11.60 -4.73
N PRO A 50 18.81 10.47 -5.06
CA PRO A 50 19.97 10.52 -5.95
C PRO A 50 19.52 11.08 -7.30
N ASP A 51 20.34 11.92 -7.92
CA ASP A 51 20.08 12.33 -9.30
C ASP A 51 19.89 11.08 -10.16
N PRO A 52 18.81 11.00 -10.96
CA PRO A 52 18.56 9.81 -11.74
C PRO A 52 19.68 9.64 -12.77
N VAL A 53 20.45 8.56 -12.62
CA VAL A 53 21.50 8.19 -13.56
C VAL A 53 20.87 7.39 -14.70
N TYR A 54 20.68 8.05 -15.84
CA TYR A 54 20.22 7.37 -17.04
C TYR A 54 21.43 6.81 -17.81
N ALA A 55 21.34 5.55 -18.22
CA ALA A 55 22.32 4.99 -19.16
C ALA A 55 22.28 5.78 -20.48
N ALA A 56 23.42 5.87 -21.18
CA ALA A 56 23.55 6.66 -22.41
C ALA A 56 22.61 6.19 -23.55
N ASP A 57 22.14 4.94 -23.49
CA ASP A 57 21.21 4.30 -24.41
C ASP A 57 19.79 4.13 -23.83
N ALA A 58 19.56 4.53 -22.58
CA ALA A 58 18.24 4.49 -21.96
C ALA A 58 17.39 5.70 -22.37
N ALA A 59 16.07 5.52 -22.35
CA ALA A 59 15.11 6.60 -22.55
C ALA A 59 15.27 7.65 -21.44
N GLN A 60 15.59 8.88 -21.83
CA GLN A 60 15.73 10.00 -20.91
C GLN A 60 14.35 10.59 -20.54
N PRO A 61 14.25 11.31 -19.42
CA PRO A 61 13.06 12.09 -19.09
C PRO A 61 12.76 13.08 -20.21
N GLY A 62 11.58 12.95 -20.80
CA GLY A 62 11.12 13.81 -21.89
C GLY A 62 11.28 13.23 -23.30
N ASP A 63 12.10 12.19 -23.50
CA ASP A 63 12.39 11.62 -24.84
C ASP A 63 11.15 11.08 -25.58
N HIS A 64 10.06 10.82 -24.86
CA HIS A 64 8.86 10.21 -25.41
C HIS A 64 7.60 11.06 -25.20
N GLY A 65 7.74 12.35 -24.84
CA GLY A 65 6.60 13.27 -24.69
C GLY A 65 5.77 13.34 -25.98
N ASP A 66 6.44 13.49 -27.12
CA ASP A 66 5.78 13.53 -28.44
C ASP A 66 5.12 12.20 -28.80
N LYS A 67 5.74 11.07 -28.44
CA LYS A 67 5.13 9.74 -28.66
C LYS A 67 3.87 9.56 -27.82
N GLY A 68 3.88 10.02 -26.57
CA GLY A 68 2.72 10.01 -25.68
C GLY A 68 1.59 10.91 -26.20
N ALA A 69 1.91 12.14 -26.58
CA ALA A 69 0.93 13.07 -27.17
C ALA A 69 0.34 12.52 -28.47
N ALA A 70 1.18 11.94 -29.33
CA ALA A 70 0.73 11.30 -30.57
C ALA A 70 -0.11 10.04 -30.33
N ALA A 71 0.16 9.26 -29.27
CA ALA A 71 -0.66 8.11 -28.90
C ALA A 71 -2.04 8.56 -28.41
N VAL A 72 -2.09 9.57 -27.53
CA VAL A 72 -3.36 10.15 -27.04
C VAL A 72 -4.19 10.71 -28.19
N LYS A 73 -3.56 11.42 -29.14
CA LYS A 73 -4.25 11.92 -30.34
C LYS A 73 -4.86 10.77 -31.15
N ARG A 74 -4.11 9.70 -31.40
CA ARG A 74 -4.59 8.53 -32.15
C ARG A 74 -5.81 7.87 -31.52
N TYR A 75 -5.83 7.71 -30.20
CA TYR A 75 -6.99 7.16 -29.48
C TYR A 75 -8.20 8.09 -29.55
N ARG A 76 -8.01 9.41 -29.52
CA ARG A 76 -9.13 10.37 -29.57
C ARG A 76 -9.75 10.51 -30.96
N THR A 77 -8.97 10.29 -32.01
CA THR A 77 -9.43 10.47 -33.40
C THR A 77 -9.70 9.15 -34.11
N ASP A 78 -9.80 8.04 -33.37
CA ASP A 78 -9.94 6.67 -33.92
C ASP A 78 -8.89 6.32 -34.99
N ALA A 79 -7.72 6.96 -34.94
CA ALA A 79 -6.61 6.71 -35.85
C ALA A 79 -5.66 5.62 -35.30
N VAL A 80 -6.21 4.68 -34.55
CA VAL A 80 -5.49 3.50 -34.04
C VAL A 80 -5.40 2.43 -35.12
N LYS A 81 -4.35 1.60 -35.08
CA LYS A 81 -4.25 0.44 -35.98
C LYS A 81 -5.32 -0.58 -35.60
N SER A 82 -5.99 -1.16 -36.60
CA SER A 82 -6.93 -2.26 -36.38
C SER A 82 -6.21 -3.51 -35.85
N VAL A 83 -6.83 -4.19 -34.90
CA VAL A 83 -6.33 -5.47 -34.41
C VAL A 83 -6.65 -6.54 -35.46
N GLU A 84 -5.63 -7.17 -36.02
CA GLU A 84 -5.80 -8.36 -36.84
C GLU A 84 -5.76 -9.59 -35.95
N ALA A 85 -6.82 -10.40 -35.98
CA ALA A 85 -6.87 -11.66 -35.27
C ALA A 85 -5.98 -12.68 -36.00
N VAL A 86 -4.79 -12.93 -35.49
CA VAL A 86 -3.92 -13.99 -35.98
C VAL A 86 -4.40 -15.33 -35.39
N GLN A 87 -5.05 -16.16 -36.21
CA GLN A 87 -5.33 -17.55 -35.86
C GLN A 87 -4.11 -18.41 -36.21
N THR A 88 -3.50 -19.01 -35.19
CA THR A 88 -2.49 -20.06 -35.39
C THR A 88 -3.19 -21.42 -35.47
N THR A 89 -3.24 -22.05 -36.64
CA THR A 89 -3.68 -23.44 -36.79
C THR A 89 -2.54 -24.38 -36.42
N GLY A 90 -2.51 -24.83 -35.17
CA GLY A 90 -1.54 -25.83 -34.69
C GLY A 90 -1.95 -27.24 -35.09
N GLY A 91 -1.53 -27.69 -36.29
CA GLY A 91 -1.61 -29.09 -36.72
C GLY A 91 -0.25 -29.78 -36.52
N GLY A 92 0.07 -30.17 -35.28
CA GLY A 92 1.26 -30.96 -34.96
C GLY A 92 0.89 -32.41 -34.70
N GLY A 93 0.98 -33.26 -35.71
CA GLY A 93 0.88 -34.72 -35.54
C GLY A 93 2.06 -35.23 -34.71
N GLY A 94 1.78 -35.85 -33.57
CA GLY A 94 2.81 -36.49 -32.73
C GLY A 94 3.40 -37.75 -33.40
N PRO A 95 4.71 -38.00 -33.26
CA PRO A 95 5.33 -39.22 -33.77
C PRO A 95 4.90 -40.44 -32.92
N LYS A 96 4.69 -41.58 -33.60
CA LYS A 96 4.35 -42.88 -33.03
C LYS A 96 5.56 -43.58 -32.40
#